data_AF-A0A2U2X0C0-F1
#
_entry.id   AF-A0A2U2X0C0-F1
#
_cell.length_a   1.000
_cell.length_b   1.000
_cell.length_c   1.000
_cell.angle_alpha   90.00
_cell.angle_beta   90.00
_cell.angle_gamma   90.00
#
_symmetry.space_group_name_H-M   'P 1'
#
loop_
_entity.id
_entity.type
_entity.pdbx_description
1 polymer ?
#
loop_
_entity_poly.entity_id
_entity_poly.type
_entity_poly.pdbx_seq_one_letter_code
_entity_poly.pdbx_strand_id
1 'polypeptide(L)'
;MKKFIITVKTQFETINIVGISEKVLYHVIKVYLKKEPELRLGGRTYSFQGIEEFSIHEFESEDTIDELLSFVEKNNLRKKSVTGREYIETKHLKNYGTDVSLDYLHLDITKEELSDKKQESNTHMKIFISHSSKNSDYGNALVELLTGVGVHGDNIIFTSNDAYGIPIGQNIFNWLKSRISEKPHVLYLLSPQYYSSVACLNEMGAAWVVENEHTMIFTPDFDLSSYEFQNCALDPREIGFHINNQDRLTAFLEGLKGSFTISTNPVVINQKVREFIDKINKFNPPLKESISFPTISDEDFWTSPSPDPIKKEEKVPAKSIKSFKKKGSSTERLFDDLMNNKLKDEEVIMIHYIMETGKYKLGTGWQESNEIENIRAWQDVNGLSNILSFNYAGVLRRFEMRKLTEVSDTTSHGNPKEVTIIEEFQEKLLDLPEEVENKIIEVVSKNEN
;
A
#
# COMPACT_ATOMS: atom_id res chain seq x y z
N MET A 1 23.71 23.55 -3.31
CA MET A 1 22.24 23.41 -3.52
C MET A 1 21.63 24.78 -3.40
N LYS A 2 20.68 25.13 -4.27
CA LYS A 2 19.97 26.41 -4.21
C LYS A 2 19.24 26.57 -2.88
N LYS A 3 19.16 27.81 -2.40
CA LYS A 3 18.48 28.17 -1.15
C LYS A 3 17.58 29.37 -1.38
N PHE A 4 16.53 29.46 -0.57
CA PHE A 4 15.53 30.50 -0.73
C PHE A 4 15.36 31.29 0.55
N ILE A 5 15.12 32.59 0.38
CA ILE A 5 14.63 33.48 1.42
C ILE A 5 13.26 34.00 0.99
N ILE A 6 12.26 33.74 1.83
CA ILE A 6 10.89 34.22 1.60
C ILE A 6 10.66 35.43 2.50
N THR A 7 10.17 36.52 1.94
CA THR A 7 9.72 37.69 2.70
C THR A 7 8.20 37.71 2.72
N VAL A 8 7.64 37.74 3.93
CA VAL A 8 6.20 37.87 4.14
C VAL A 8 5.96 39.13 4.93
N LYS A 9 5.18 40.04 4.35
CA LYS A 9 4.71 41.27 4.99
C LYS A 9 3.21 41.18 5.18
N THR A 10 2.77 41.35 6.41
CA THR A 10 1.36 41.51 6.78
C THR A 10 1.15 42.91 7.36
N GLN A 11 -0.11 43.26 7.60
CA GLN A 11 -0.48 44.49 8.32
C GLN A 11 0.13 44.60 9.73
N PHE A 12 0.61 43.49 10.32
CA PHE A 12 1.15 43.44 11.67
C PHE A 12 2.65 43.19 11.74
N GLU A 13 3.24 42.47 10.77
CA GLU A 13 4.66 42.15 10.81
C GLU A 13 5.29 41.94 9.43
N THR A 14 6.61 42.12 9.37
CA THR A 14 7.43 41.70 8.24
C THR A 14 8.44 40.70 8.75
N ILE A 15 8.55 39.57 8.07
CA ILE A 15 9.43 38.47 8.44
C ILE A 15 10.20 37.98 7.21
N ASN A 16 11.44 37.54 7.42
CA ASN A 16 12.11 36.68 6.44
C ASN A 16 12.17 35.26 6.98
N ILE A 17 11.84 34.29 6.13
CA ILE A 17 12.06 32.88 6.37
C ILE A 17 13.30 32.51 5.57
N VAL A 18 14.41 32.19 6.26
CA VAL A 18 15.76 32.10 5.68
C VAL A 18 16.18 30.63 5.50
N GLY A 19 16.99 30.36 4.47
CA GLY A 19 17.72 29.09 4.33
C GLY A 19 16.86 27.91 3.90
N ILE A 20 15.75 28.19 3.21
CA ILE A 20 14.73 27.20 2.86
C ILE A 20 15.24 26.33 1.70
N SER A 21 15.03 25.01 1.77
CA SER A 21 15.25 24.10 0.65
C SER A 21 14.07 24.16 -0.34
N GLU A 22 14.28 23.77 -1.59
CA GLU A 22 13.23 23.79 -2.62
C GLU A 22 11.96 23.02 -2.22
N LYS A 23 12.11 21.88 -1.54
CA LYS A 23 10.97 21.10 -1.01
C LYS A 23 10.15 21.89 0.02
N VAL A 24 10.81 22.65 0.89
CA VAL A 24 10.13 23.46 1.91
C VAL A 24 9.52 24.71 1.27
N LEU A 25 10.15 25.28 0.24
CA LEU A 25 9.59 26.38 -0.55
C LEU A 25 8.21 26.03 -1.12
N TYR A 26 8.06 24.85 -1.75
CA TYR A 26 6.76 24.39 -2.26
C TYR A 26 5.69 24.30 -1.18
N HIS A 27 6.04 23.84 0.02
CA HIS A 27 5.10 23.81 1.13
C HIS A 27 4.65 25.23 1.53
N VAL A 28 5.58 26.19 1.62
CA VAL A 28 5.25 27.58 1.95
C VAL A 28 4.36 28.24 0.89
N ILE A 29 4.68 28.04 -0.39
CA ILE A 29 3.87 28.56 -1.51
C ILE A 29 2.46 27.99 -1.45
N LYS A 30 2.30 26.68 -1.19
CA LYS A 30 0.99 26.06 -1.06
C LYS A 30 0.15 26.67 0.06
N VAL A 31 0.75 26.91 1.24
CA VAL A 31 0.08 27.56 2.37
C VAL A 31 -0.31 29.01 2.01
N TYR A 32 0.58 29.73 1.33
CA TYR A 32 0.33 31.09 0.84
C TYR A 32 -0.83 31.16 -0.16
N LEU A 33 -0.81 30.34 -1.23
CA LEU A 33 -1.83 30.32 -2.28
C LEU A 33 -3.20 29.87 -1.76
N LYS A 34 -3.23 28.92 -0.82
CA LYS A 34 -4.45 28.49 -0.13
C LYS A 34 -5.02 29.51 0.85
N LYS A 35 -4.32 30.64 1.06
CA LYS A 35 -4.69 31.69 2.02
C LYS A 35 -4.89 31.13 3.43
N GLU A 36 -4.10 30.13 3.81
CA GLU A 36 -4.12 29.59 5.16
C GLU A 36 -3.63 30.67 6.15
N PRO A 37 -4.24 30.79 7.34
CA PRO A 37 -3.97 31.90 8.26
C PRO A 37 -2.61 31.79 8.96
N GLU A 38 -2.01 30.60 9.01
CA GLU A 38 -0.76 30.33 9.70
C GLU A 38 0.12 29.35 8.92
N LEU A 39 1.44 29.53 9.01
CA LEU A 39 2.44 28.58 8.54
C LEU A 39 3.24 28.04 9.72
N ARG A 40 3.41 26.71 9.79
CA ARG A 40 4.27 26.06 10.79
C ARG A 40 5.53 25.48 10.15
N LEU A 41 6.70 25.98 10.54
CA LEU A 41 8.00 25.47 10.06
C LEU A 41 9.01 25.42 11.21
N GLY A 42 9.73 24.29 11.31
CA GLY A 42 10.81 24.14 12.29
C GLY A 42 10.38 24.39 13.75
N GLY A 43 9.15 24.03 14.10
CA GLY A 43 8.56 24.28 15.43
C GLY A 43 8.13 25.72 15.70
N ARG A 44 8.21 26.61 14.70
CA ARG A 44 7.76 28.01 14.79
C ARG A 44 6.49 28.23 13.98
N THR A 45 5.64 29.13 14.46
CA THR A 45 4.42 29.57 13.76
C THR A 45 4.58 30.99 13.23
N TYR A 46 4.22 31.18 11.97
CA TYR A 46 4.23 32.44 11.25
C TYR A 46 2.80 32.82 10.87
N SER A 47 2.40 34.07 11.08
CA SER A 47 1.06 34.52 10.69
C SER A 47 1.03 34.87 9.21
N PHE A 48 0.13 34.23 8.46
CA PHE A 48 -0.14 34.47 7.04
C PHE A 48 -1.48 35.18 6.83
N GLN A 49 -2.08 35.69 7.90
CA GLN A 49 -3.33 36.44 7.82
C GLN A 49 -3.07 37.88 7.35
N GLY A 50 -3.75 38.29 6.28
CA GLY A 50 -3.67 39.67 5.77
C GLY A 50 -2.31 40.03 5.19
N ILE A 51 -1.74 39.15 4.36
CA ILE A 51 -0.48 39.38 3.64
C ILE A 51 -0.65 40.53 2.64
N GLU A 52 0.21 41.53 2.76
CA GLU A 52 0.33 42.68 1.87
C GLU A 52 1.39 42.46 0.78
N GLU A 53 2.48 41.77 1.12
CA GLU A 53 3.59 41.48 0.21
C GLU A 53 4.14 40.08 0.48
N PHE A 54 4.37 39.32 -0.59
CA PHE A 54 5.01 38.00 -0.55
C PHE A 54 6.05 37.94 -1.66
N SER A 55 7.32 37.69 -1.31
CA SER A 55 8.38 37.58 -2.31
C SER A 55 9.34 36.43 -1.98
N ILE A 56 9.88 35.82 -3.04
CA ILE A 56 10.78 34.67 -3.00
C ILE A 56 12.08 35.09 -3.68
N HIS A 57 13.19 35.00 -2.94
CA HIS A 57 14.52 35.25 -3.47
C HIS A 57 15.34 33.96 -3.48
N GLU A 58 15.84 33.57 -4.64
CA GLU A 58 16.72 32.41 -4.84
C GLU A 58 18.20 32.83 -4.70
N PHE A 59 18.97 32.00 -4.01
CA PHE A 59 20.40 32.12 -3.78
C PHE A 59 21.11 30.87 -4.30
N GLU A 60 22.27 31.07 -4.94
CA GLU A 60 23.02 30.00 -5.62
C GLU A 60 23.58 28.95 -4.63
N SER A 61 23.99 29.40 -3.45
CA SER A 61 24.58 28.55 -2.40
C SER A 61 24.30 29.08 -0.99
N GLU A 62 24.60 28.26 0.03
CA GLU A 62 24.58 28.73 1.44
C GLU A 62 25.61 29.84 1.68
N ASP A 63 26.80 29.75 1.06
CA ASP A 63 27.84 30.78 1.19
C ASP A 63 27.34 32.17 0.76
N THR A 64 26.54 32.25 -0.31
CA THR A 64 25.97 33.54 -0.76
C THR A 64 24.96 34.12 0.25
N ILE A 65 24.29 33.27 1.03
CA ILE A 65 23.43 33.72 2.13
C ILE A 65 24.28 34.23 3.29
N ASP A 66 25.36 33.53 3.63
CA ASP A 66 26.27 33.94 4.71
C ASP A 66 26.97 35.28 4.41
N GLU A 67 27.33 35.52 3.14
CA GLU A 67 27.84 36.81 2.67
C GLU A 67 26.81 37.93 2.84
N LEU A 68 25.55 37.70 2.44
CA LEU A 68 24.44 38.64 2.66
C LEU A 68 24.26 38.94 4.16
N LEU A 69 24.22 37.91 5.01
CA LEU A 69 24.02 38.08 6.45
C LEU A 69 25.17 38.87 7.09
N SER A 70 26.41 38.59 6.68
CA SER A 70 27.61 39.32 7.11
C SER A 70 27.55 40.79 6.69
N PHE A 71 27.11 41.07 5.46
CA PHE A 71 26.92 42.43 4.96
C PHE A 71 25.83 43.18 5.73
N VAL A 72 24.71 42.52 6.02
CA VAL A 72 23.59 43.08 6.79
C VAL A 72 24.03 43.44 8.22
N GLU A 73 24.81 42.58 8.87
CA GLU A 73 25.32 42.82 10.22
C GLU A 73 26.34 43.96 10.25
N LYS A 74 27.32 43.94 9.34
CA LYS A 74 28.34 44.99 9.25
C LYS A 74 27.76 46.39 9.06
N ASN A 75 26.63 46.49 8.35
CA ASN A 75 25.98 47.76 8.02
C ASN A 75 24.72 48.04 8.87
N ASN A 76 24.43 47.22 9.88
CA ASN A 76 23.24 47.34 10.74
C ASN A 76 21.92 47.48 9.97
N LEU A 77 21.73 46.64 8.95
CA LEU A 77 20.59 46.73 8.02
C LEU A 77 19.36 45.90 8.47
N ARG A 78 19.41 45.29 9.66
CA ARG A 78 18.24 44.61 10.25
C ARG A 78 17.24 45.64 10.74
N LYS A 79 15.99 45.52 10.29
CA LYS A 79 14.85 46.29 10.78
C LYS A 79 14.02 45.46 11.73
N LYS A 80 13.28 46.11 12.63
CA LYS A 80 12.33 45.44 13.51
C LYS A 80 10.90 45.66 13.00
N SER A 81 10.13 44.58 12.96
CA SER A 81 8.68 44.63 12.75
C SER A 81 7.98 45.23 13.98
N VAL A 82 6.68 45.50 13.87
CA VAL A 82 5.84 45.95 15.00
C VAL A 82 5.84 44.90 16.13
N THR A 83 5.93 43.61 15.78
CA THR A 83 6.06 42.49 16.73
C THR A 83 7.47 42.34 17.33
N GLY A 84 8.42 43.20 16.95
CA GLY A 84 9.80 43.19 17.43
C GLY A 84 10.72 42.17 16.75
N ARG A 85 10.23 41.46 15.73
CA ARG A 85 11.03 40.50 14.96
C ARG A 85 11.94 41.22 13.97
N GLU A 86 13.16 40.73 13.85
CA GLU A 86 14.12 41.30 12.91
C GLU A 86 13.94 40.74 11.50
N TYR A 87 14.04 41.63 10.51
CA TYR A 87 13.97 41.30 9.10
C TYR A 87 14.94 42.18 8.28
N ILE A 88 15.21 41.74 7.07
CA ILE A 88 16.03 42.34 6.02
C ILE A 88 15.08 42.81 4.93
N GLU A 89 15.20 44.07 4.54
CA GLU A 89 14.37 44.63 3.47
C GLU A 89 14.68 43.98 2.11
N THR A 90 13.64 43.78 1.30
CA THR A 90 13.70 43.15 -0.03
C THR A 90 14.79 43.76 -0.93
N LYS A 91 15.00 45.08 -0.87
CA LYS A 91 16.04 45.78 -1.64
C LYS A 91 17.47 45.26 -1.38
N HIS A 92 17.73 44.74 -0.18
CA HIS A 92 19.04 44.18 0.18
C HIS A 92 19.16 42.72 -0.24
N LEU A 93 18.05 41.98 -0.26
CA LEU A 93 18.02 40.60 -0.79
C LEU A 93 18.35 40.58 -2.28
N LYS A 94 17.82 41.55 -3.05
CA LYS A 94 18.07 41.68 -4.50
C LYS A 94 19.52 41.92 -4.90
N ASN A 95 20.38 42.30 -3.95
CA ASN A 95 21.81 42.48 -4.23
C ASN A 95 22.57 41.15 -4.31
N TYR A 96 22.03 40.07 -3.73
CA TYR A 96 22.69 38.77 -3.59
C TYR A 96 21.84 37.61 -4.12
N GLY A 97 20.52 37.76 -4.14
CA GLY A 97 19.58 36.74 -4.62
C GLY A 97 18.71 37.25 -5.76
N THR A 98 18.25 36.31 -6.59
CA THR A 98 17.35 36.58 -7.73
C THR A 98 15.90 36.51 -7.27
N ASP A 99 15.10 37.51 -7.59
CA ASP A 99 13.65 37.51 -7.32
C ASP A 99 12.96 36.53 -8.29
N VAL A 100 12.57 35.37 -7.78
CA VAL A 100 11.92 34.28 -8.52
C VAL A 100 10.43 34.18 -8.16
N SER A 101 9.88 35.23 -7.54
CA SER A 101 8.49 35.22 -7.06
C SER A 101 7.52 34.89 -8.19
N LEU A 102 7.70 35.48 -9.36
CA LEU A 102 6.83 35.23 -10.53
C LEU A 102 6.96 33.79 -11.02
N ASP A 103 8.16 33.24 -11.11
CA ASP A 103 8.37 31.87 -11.60
C ASP A 103 7.64 30.86 -10.72
N TYR A 104 7.75 31.01 -9.40
CA TYR A 104 7.17 30.09 -8.43
C TYR A 104 5.69 30.35 -8.13
N LEU A 105 5.22 31.59 -8.21
CA LEU A 105 3.79 31.91 -8.04
C LEU A 105 2.98 31.71 -9.33
N HIS A 106 3.63 31.67 -10.50
CA HIS A 106 2.98 31.35 -11.79
C HIS A 106 3.19 29.91 -12.26
N LEU A 107 4.09 29.15 -11.63
CA LEU A 107 4.21 27.70 -11.79
C LEU A 107 2.87 26.98 -11.55
N ASP A 108 1.99 27.58 -10.75
CA ASP A 108 0.64 27.09 -10.47
C ASP A 108 -0.44 27.55 -11.48
N ILE A 109 -0.26 28.59 -12.29
CA ILE A 109 -1.32 28.99 -13.26
C ILE A 109 -1.45 27.97 -14.41
N THR A 110 -0.36 27.35 -14.87
CA THR A 110 -0.41 26.37 -15.98
C THR A 110 -0.71 24.92 -15.57
N LYS A 111 -0.62 24.59 -14.28
CA LYS A 111 -1.02 23.27 -13.76
C LYS A 111 -2.38 23.29 -13.06
N GLU A 112 -2.84 24.45 -12.58
CA GLU A 112 -4.06 24.60 -11.78
C GLU A 112 -5.24 25.18 -12.60
N GLU A 113 -5.03 25.78 -13.79
CA GLU A 113 -6.12 26.13 -14.74
C GLU A 113 -6.78 24.91 -15.42
N LEU A 114 -6.23 23.71 -15.23
CA LEU A 114 -6.89 22.43 -15.56
C LEU A 114 -7.59 21.77 -14.35
N SER A 115 -7.39 22.27 -13.11
CA SER A 115 -7.98 21.66 -11.90
C SER A 115 -9.04 22.52 -11.21
N ASP A 116 -9.01 23.85 -11.29
CA ASP A 116 -9.84 24.68 -10.39
C ASP A 116 -10.75 25.70 -11.08
N LYS A 117 -11.48 25.25 -12.11
CA LYS A 117 -12.82 25.76 -12.39
C LYS A 117 -13.89 24.72 -12.05
N LYS A 118 -14.09 24.47 -10.75
CA LYS A 118 -15.41 24.19 -10.15
C LYS A 118 -15.32 24.10 -8.62
N GLN A 119 -15.55 25.22 -7.94
CA GLN A 119 -16.25 25.14 -6.66
C GLN A 119 -17.09 26.41 -6.41
N GLU A 120 -18.16 26.53 -7.19
CA GLU A 120 -19.44 26.97 -6.65
C GLU A 120 -20.39 25.76 -6.76
N SER A 121 -20.82 25.25 -5.59
CA SER A 121 -21.97 24.34 -5.36
C SER A 121 -22.18 23.15 -6.33
N ASN A 122 -21.27 22.17 -6.32
CA ASN A 122 -21.51 20.71 -6.42
C ASN A 122 -20.15 20.05 -6.68
N THR A 123 -19.52 19.48 -5.65
CA THR A 123 -18.39 18.57 -5.86
C THR A 123 -18.94 17.36 -6.61
N HIS A 124 -18.60 17.21 -7.89
CA HIS A 124 -19.06 16.07 -8.67
C HIS A 124 -18.24 14.85 -8.24
N MET A 125 -18.68 14.20 -7.16
CA MET A 125 -18.12 12.94 -6.69
C MET A 125 -18.17 11.94 -7.85
N LYS A 126 -17.10 11.17 -8.04
CA LYS A 126 -17.03 10.11 -9.04
C LYS A 126 -17.12 8.75 -8.36
N ILE A 127 -17.60 7.75 -9.08
CA ILE A 127 -17.59 6.35 -8.69
C ILE A 127 -16.45 5.67 -9.45
N PHE A 128 -15.54 5.01 -8.73
CA PHE A 128 -14.53 4.15 -9.35
C PHE A 128 -14.87 2.69 -9.07
N ILE A 129 -15.07 1.89 -10.12
CA ILE A 129 -15.40 0.47 -9.98
C ILE A 129 -14.11 -0.35 -10.16
N SER A 130 -13.48 -0.74 -9.05
CA SER A 130 -12.32 -1.62 -9.08
C SER A 130 -12.79 -3.07 -9.09
N HIS A 131 -12.33 -3.84 -10.07
CA HIS A 131 -12.78 -5.21 -10.31
C HIS A 131 -11.71 -6.00 -11.07
N SER A 132 -11.77 -7.34 -10.99
CA SER A 132 -10.98 -8.21 -11.87
C SER A 132 -11.52 -8.16 -13.30
N SER A 133 -10.65 -8.08 -14.31
CA SER A 133 -11.05 -8.15 -15.72
C SER A 133 -11.80 -9.46 -16.06
N LYS A 134 -11.55 -10.54 -15.31
CA LYS A 134 -12.29 -11.81 -15.44
C LYS A 134 -13.75 -11.73 -14.95
N ASN A 135 -14.10 -10.68 -14.20
CA ASN A 135 -15.44 -10.42 -13.69
C ASN A 135 -16.03 -9.14 -14.30
N SER A 136 -15.60 -8.77 -15.52
CA SER A 136 -16.08 -7.58 -16.23
C SER A 136 -17.60 -7.56 -16.39
N ASP A 137 -18.25 -8.72 -16.50
CA ASP A 137 -19.70 -8.83 -16.69
C ASP A 137 -20.49 -8.27 -15.50
N TYR A 138 -20.01 -8.55 -14.27
CA TYR A 138 -20.57 -7.98 -13.04
C TYR A 138 -20.34 -6.46 -12.99
N GLY A 139 -19.15 -5.99 -13.37
CA GLY A 139 -18.82 -4.57 -13.46
C GLY A 139 -19.71 -3.83 -14.46
N ASN A 140 -19.88 -4.38 -15.66
CA ASN A 140 -20.77 -3.85 -16.69
C ASN A 140 -22.22 -3.76 -16.21
N ALA A 141 -22.74 -4.81 -15.56
CA ALA A 141 -24.07 -4.79 -14.99
C ALA A 141 -24.22 -3.69 -13.92
N LEU A 142 -23.18 -3.44 -13.13
CA LEU A 142 -23.18 -2.37 -12.12
C LEU A 142 -23.20 -0.98 -12.78
N VAL A 143 -22.43 -0.77 -13.85
CA VAL A 143 -22.47 0.47 -14.65
C VAL A 143 -23.88 0.70 -15.23
N GLU A 144 -24.49 -0.33 -15.81
CA GLU A 144 -25.86 -0.26 -16.36
C GLU A 144 -26.90 0.05 -15.28
N LEU A 145 -26.75 -0.50 -14.07
CA LEU A 145 -27.64 -0.20 -12.94
C LEU A 145 -27.48 1.26 -12.52
N LEU A 146 -26.26 1.72 -12.26
CA LEU A 146 -25.96 3.08 -11.81
C LEU A 146 -26.47 4.11 -12.81
N THR A 147 -26.18 3.92 -14.10
CA THR A 147 -26.67 4.80 -15.18
C THR A 147 -28.18 4.71 -15.34
N GLY A 148 -28.76 3.51 -15.23
CA GLY A 148 -30.20 3.27 -15.31
C GLY A 148 -31.00 3.92 -14.18
N VAL A 149 -30.40 4.12 -12.99
CA VAL A 149 -31.02 4.85 -11.89
C VAL A 149 -30.71 6.34 -11.89
N GLY A 150 -29.84 6.83 -12.78
CA GLY A 150 -29.63 8.27 -13.01
C GLY A 150 -28.21 8.79 -12.83
N VAL A 151 -27.26 7.95 -12.39
CA VAL A 151 -25.85 8.37 -12.27
C VAL A 151 -25.30 8.70 -13.66
N HIS A 152 -24.76 9.91 -13.83
CA HIS A 152 -24.21 10.32 -15.12
C HIS A 152 -22.98 9.49 -15.48
N GLY A 153 -22.88 9.06 -16.74
CA GLY A 153 -21.77 8.20 -17.20
C GLY A 153 -20.39 8.80 -16.96
N ASP A 154 -20.23 10.12 -17.11
CA ASP A 154 -18.97 10.85 -16.86
C ASP A 154 -18.51 10.78 -15.39
N ASN A 155 -19.38 10.34 -14.48
CA ASN A 155 -19.06 10.15 -13.07
C ASN A 155 -18.58 8.75 -12.76
N ILE A 156 -18.59 7.85 -13.73
CA ILE A 156 -18.22 6.46 -13.53
C ILE A 156 -16.86 6.23 -14.20
N ILE A 157 -15.91 5.76 -13.41
CA ILE A 157 -14.59 5.36 -13.85
C ILE A 157 -14.59 3.82 -13.87
N PHE A 158 -14.50 3.23 -15.05
CA PHE A 158 -14.54 1.78 -15.24
C PHE A 158 -13.64 1.38 -16.41
N THR A 159 -12.50 0.76 -16.09
CA THR A 159 -11.41 0.54 -17.05
C THR A 159 -11.58 -0.65 -17.99
N SER A 160 -12.52 -1.56 -17.72
CA SER A 160 -12.79 -2.73 -18.56
C SER A 160 -13.81 -2.47 -19.69
N ASN A 161 -14.18 -1.22 -19.90
CA ASN A 161 -15.04 -0.81 -21.01
C ASN A 161 -14.43 0.39 -21.72
N ASP A 162 -14.25 0.30 -23.03
CA ASP A 162 -13.62 1.34 -23.86
C ASP A 162 -14.35 2.69 -23.78
N ALA A 163 -15.66 2.70 -23.45
CA ALA A 163 -16.45 3.90 -23.27
C ALA A 163 -16.12 4.68 -21.97
N TYR A 164 -15.54 4.01 -20.97
CA TYR A 164 -15.25 4.56 -19.63
C TYR A 164 -13.77 4.41 -19.23
N GLY A 165 -12.95 3.90 -20.15
CA GLY A 165 -11.58 3.47 -19.93
C GLY A 165 -10.52 4.54 -20.15
N ILE A 166 -9.27 4.09 -20.26
CA ILE A 166 -8.09 4.95 -20.33
C ILE A 166 -7.99 5.57 -21.73
N PRO A 167 -7.80 6.90 -21.86
CA PRO A 167 -7.58 7.53 -23.16
C PRO A 167 -6.36 6.97 -23.87
N ILE A 168 -6.48 6.79 -25.19
CA ILE A 168 -5.40 6.29 -26.05
C ILE A 168 -4.13 7.13 -25.88
N GLY A 169 -2.98 6.47 -25.66
CA GLY A 169 -1.68 7.12 -25.52
C GLY A 169 -1.31 7.53 -24.09
N GLN A 170 -2.17 7.30 -23.09
CA GLN A 170 -1.83 7.55 -21.69
C GLN A 170 -1.24 6.32 -20.98
N ASN A 171 -0.32 6.55 -20.05
CA ASN A 171 0.19 5.50 -19.16
C ASN A 171 -0.89 5.15 -18.13
N ILE A 172 -1.26 3.87 -18.08
CA ILE A 172 -2.31 3.33 -17.20
C ILE A 172 -2.11 3.68 -15.72
N PHE A 173 -0.87 3.61 -15.21
CA PHE A 173 -0.58 3.87 -13.81
C PHE A 173 -0.71 5.36 -13.47
N ASN A 174 -0.23 6.24 -14.34
CA ASN A 174 -0.36 7.69 -14.14
C ASN A 174 -1.83 8.13 -14.20
N TRP A 175 -2.61 7.56 -15.12
CA TRP A 175 -4.03 7.84 -15.25
C TRP A 175 -4.83 7.31 -14.05
N LEU A 176 -4.59 6.05 -13.64
CA LEU A 176 -5.22 5.49 -12.43
C LEU A 176 -4.86 6.31 -11.20
N LYS A 177 -3.60 6.71 -11.04
CA LYS A 177 -3.15 7.56 -9.94
C LYS A 177 -3.86 8.91 -9.93
N SER A 178 -4.00 9.57 -11.08
CA SER A 178 -4.75 10.84 -11.15
C SER A 178 -6.22 10.63 -10.79
N ARG A 179 -6.85 9.55 -11.25
CA ARG A 179 -8.25 9.24 -10.96
C ARG A 179 -8.49 8.91 -9.49
N ILE A 180 -7.63 8.10 -8.88
CA ILE A 180 -7.71 7.77 -7.45
C ILE A 180 -7.47 9.02 -6.59
N SER A 181 -6.59 9.93 -7.03
CA SER A 181 -6.30 11.20 -6.33
C SER A 181 -7.46 12.19 -6.38
N GLU A 182 -8.41 12.05 -7.31
CA GLU A 182 -9.67 12.84 -7.35
C GLU A 182 -10.64 12.45 -6.21
N LYS A 183 -10.26 11.54 -5.33
CA LYS A 183 -11.07 11.00 -4.23
C LYS A 183 -12.44 10.45 -4.66
N PRO A 184 -12.47 9.52 -5.63
CA PRO A 184 -13.72 8.87 -6.02
C PRO A 184 -14.25 7.98 -4.89
N HIS A 185 -15.55 7.76 -4.88
CA HIS A 185 -16.17 6.67 -4.13
C HIS A 185 -15.81 5.34 -4.79
N VAL A 186 -15.03 4.49 -4.11
CA VAL A 186 -14.52 3.25 -4.70
C VAL A 186 -15.47 2.09 -4.42
N LEU A 187 -15.99 1.47 -5.48
CA LEU A 187 -16.74 0.22 -5.39
C LEU A 187 -15.77 -0.94 -5.64
N TYR A 188 -15.41 -1.63 -4.57
CA TYR A 188 -14.59 -2.84 -4.65
C TYR A 188 -15.48 -4.03 -4.97
N LEU A 189 -15.42 -4.48 -6.22
CA LEU A 189 -16.11 -5.69 -6.66
C LEU A 189 -15.22 -6.91 -6.40
N LEU A 190 -15.32 -7.43 -5.18
CA LEU A 190 -14.46 -8.45 -4.62
C LEU A 190 -14.90 -9.85 -5.07
N SER A 191 -13.92 -10.61 -5.58
CA SER A 191 -14.04 -11.99 -6.04
C SER A 191 -12.72 -12.72 -5.77
N PRO A 192 -12.66 -14.06 -5.84
CA PRO A 192 -11.37 -14.76 -5.80
C PRO A 192 -10.42 -14.29 -6.91
N GLN A 193 -10.96 -13.96 -8.09
CA GLN A 193 -10.16 -13.46 -9.21
C GLN A 193 -9.64 -12.03 -8.98
N TYR A 194 -10.33 -11.23 -8.17
CA TYR A 194 -9.86 -9.92 -7.71
C TYR A 194 -8.57 -10.08 -6.89
N TYR A 195 -8.59 -10.95 -5.87
CA TYR A 195 -7.42 -11.19 -5.02
C TYR A 195 -6.27 -11.88 -5.74
N SER A 196 -6.54 -12.62 -6.82
CA SER A 196 -5.49 -13.17 -7.70
C SER A 196 -4.87 -12.14 -8.65
N SER A 197 -5.43 -10.93 -8.76
CA SER A 197 -5.00 -9.90 -9.70
C SER A 197 -4.09 -8.88 -9.04
N VAL A 198 -2.80 -8.91 -9.37
CA VAL A 198 -1.80 -7.94 -8.90
C VAL A 198 -2.22 -6.50 -9.22
N ALA A 199 -2.83 -6.26 -10.38
CA ALA A 199 -3.33 -4.94 -10.75
C ALA A 199 -4.43 -4.46 -9.78
N CYS A 200 -5.40 -5.31 -9.46
CA CYS A 200 -6.50 -4.98 -8.54
C CYS A 200 -5.99 -4.73 -7.11
N LEU A 201 -5.00 -5.52 -6.66
CA LEU A 201 -4.38 -5.32 -5.34
C LEU A 201 -3.60 -3.99 -5.28
N ASN A 202 -2.90 -3.63 -6.35
CA ASN A 202 -2.20 -2.35 -6.44
C ASN A 202 -3.18 -1.17 -6.47
N GLU A 203 -4.30 -1.29 -7.20
CA GLU A 203 -5.38 -0.29 -7.19
C GLU A 203 -5.97 -0.11 -5.79
N MET A 204 -6.24 -1.21 -5.09
CA MET A 204 -6.75 -1.21 -3.72
C MET A 204 -5.78 -0.56 -2.74
N GLY A 205 -4.49 -0.89 -2.82
CA GLY A 205 -3.46 -0.26 -2.00
C GLY A 205 -3.34 1.24 -2.26
N ALA A 206 -3.41 1.66 -3.53
CA ALA A 206 -3.36 3.07 -3.90
C ALA A 206 -4.59 3.85 -3.41
N ALA A 207 -5.78 3.27 -3.52
CA ALA A 207 -7.02 3.88 -3.04
C ALA A 207 -7.11 3.94 -1.51
N TRP A 208 -6.55 2.95 -0.80
CA TRP A 208 -6.43 2.96 0.66
C TRP A 208 -5.56 4.11 1.16
N VAL A 209 -4.41 4.37 0.53
CA VAL A 209 -3.50 5.47 0.90
C VAL A 209 -4.15 6.86 0.75
N VAL A 210 -5.10 7.02 -0.18
CA VAL A 210 -5.78 8.31 -0.44
C VAL A 210 -7.02 8.52 0.47
N GLU A 211 -7.36 7.52 1.30
CA GLU A 211 -8.52 7.52 2.20
C GLU A 211 -9.84 7.78 1.47
N ASN A 212 -10.07 7.06 0.36
CA ASN A 212 -11.31 7.18 -0.39
C ASN A 212 -12.50 6.58 0.38
N GLU A 213 -13.67 7.23 0.28
CA GLU A 213 -14.92 6.57 0.60
C GLU A 213 -15.07 5.34 -0.29
N HIS A 214 -15.56 4.23 0.27
CA HIS A 214 -15.64 3.01 -0.49
C HIS A 214 -16.82 2.13 -0.07
N THR A 215 -17.10 1.12 -0.88
CA THR A 215 -18.11 0.10 -0.61
C THR A 215 -17.61 -1.24 -1.11
N MET A 216 -17.69 -2.24 -0.25
CA MET A 216 -17.36 -3.63 -0.59
C MET A 216 -18.58 -4.34 -1.17
N ILE A 217 -18.47 -4.79 -2.42
CA ILE A 217 -19.49 -5.54 -3.14
C ILE A 217 -18.90 -6.90 -3.47
N PHE A 218 -19.50 -7.98 -2.96
CA PHE A 218 -18.98 -9.34 -3.13
C PHE A 218 -19.67 -10.06 -4.29
N THR A 219 -18.95 -10.85 -5.09
CA THR A 219 -19.60 -11.77 -6.04
C THR A 219 -20.49 -12.78 -5.31
N PRO A 220 -21.51 -13.38 -5.96
CA PRO A 220 -22.49 -14.22 -5.27
C PRO A 220 -21.89 -15.40 -4.48
N ASP A 221 -20.74 -15.90 -4.92
CA ASP A 221 -20.02 -17.05 -4.39
C ASP A 221 -18.82 -16.66 -3.50
N PHE A 222 -18.64 -15.37 -3.22
CA PHE A 222 -17.48 -14.90 -2.46
C PHE A 222 -17.52 -15.35 -1.00
N ASP A 223 -16.41 -15.95 -0.57
CA ASP A 223 -16.20 -16.39 0.81
C ASP A 223 -15.63 -15.26 1.68
N LEU A 224 -16.46 -14.74 2.57
CA LEU A 224 -16.07 -13.72 3.54
C LEU A 224 -15.08 -14.24 4.58
N SER A 225 -14.90 -15.55 4.72
CA SER A 225 -13.88 -16.13 5.60
C SER A 225 -12.52 -16.34 4.92
N SER A 226 -12.41 -16.01 3.63
CA SER A 226 -11.16 -16.14 2.87
C SER A 226 -10.00 -15.40 3.54
N TYR A 227 -8.83 -16.05 3.53
CA TYR A 227 -7.63 -15.50 4.15
C TYR A 227 -7.26 -14.13 3.56
N GLU A 228 -7.39 -14.01 2.24
CA GLU A 228 -7.07 -12.82 1.47
C GLU A 228 -7.95 -11.62 1.87
N PHE A 229 -9.26 -11.83 2.05
CA PHE A 229 -10.17 -10.79 2.52
C PHE A 229 -9.88 -10.42 3.98
N GLN A 230 -9.69 -11.42 4.84
CA GLN A 230 -9.48 -11.22 6.28
C GLN A 230 -8.17 -10.48 6.62
N ASN A 231 -7.20 -10.48 5.70
CA ASN A 231 -5.88 -9.86 5.88
C ASN A 231 -5.59 -8.78 4.82
N CYS A 232 -6.65 -8.25 4.22
CA CYS A 232 -6.63 -7.21 3.20
C CYS A 232 -6.38 -5.80 3.79
N ALA A 233 -6.15 -4.82 2.93
CA ALA A 233 -6.15 -3.39 3.29
C ALA A 233 -7.56 -2.85 3.64
N LEU A 234 -8.62 -3.57 3.27
CA LEU A 234 -10.00 -3.26 3.65
C LEU A 234 -10.32 -3.86 5.02
N ASP A 235 -11.04 -3.14 5.88
CA ASP A 235 -11.45 -3.66 7.19
C ASP A 235 -12.60 -4.67 7.02
N PRO A 236 -12.40 -5.98 7.31
CA PRO A 236 -13.46 -6.98 7.19
C PRO A 236 -14.67 -6.75 8.12
N ARG A 237 -14.55 -5.81 9.08
CA ARG A 237 -15.62 -5.42 10.01
C ARG A 237 -16.55 -4.37 9.40
N GLU A 238 -16.14 -3.71 8.33
CA GLU A 238 -17.01 -2.82 7.58
C GLU A 238 -18.10 -3.61 6.84
N ILE A 239 -19.30 -3.03 6.77
CA ILE A 239 -20.46 -3.73 6.20
C ILE A 239 -20.43 -3.63 4.68
N GLY A 240 -19.99 -4.71 4.03
CA GLY A 240 -20.20 -4.95 2.60
C GLY A 240 -21.49 -5.74 2.31
N PHE A 241 -21.72 -6.10 1.05
CA PHE A 241 -22.85 -6.95 0.66
C PHE A 241 -22.58 -7.78 -0.60
N HIS A 242 -23.18 -8.97 -0.67
CA HIS A 242 -23.20 -9.78 -1.90
C HIS A 242 -24.06 -9.10 -2.96
N ILE A 243 -23.55 -9.04 -4.18
CA ILE A 243 -24.14 -8.30 -5.31
C ILE A 243 -25.55 -8.77 -5.70
N ASN A 244 -25.93 -9.99 -5.35
CA ASN A 244 -27.26 -10.57 -5.55
C ASN A 244 -28.23 -10.33 -4.37
N ASN A 245 -27.81 -9.64 -3.31
CA ASN A 245 -28.68 -9.28 -2.19
C ASN A 245 -29.48 -8.01 -2.53
N GLN A 246 -30.74 -8.19 -2.91
CA GLN A 246 -31.61 -7.10 -3.37
C GLN A 246 -31.82 -5.99 -2.32
N ASP A 247 -31.99 -6.34 -1.04
CA ASP A 247 -32.25 -5.36 0.01
C ASP A 247 -31.02 -4.49 0.28
N ARG A 248 -29.84 -5.12 0.34
CA ARG A 248 -28.56 -4.41 0.51
C ARG A 248 -28.22 -3.55 -0.70
N LEU A 249 -28.49 -4.03 -1.91
CA LEU A 249 -28.33 -3.25 -3.13
C LEU A 249 -29.23 -2.01 -3.13
N THR A 250 -30.47 -2.15 -2.68
CA THR A 250 -31.40 -1.02 -2.55
C THR A 250 -30.89 -0.01 -1.52
N ALA A 251 -30.44 -0.48 -0.34
CA ALA A 251 -29.86 0.38 0.68
C ALA A 251 -28.60 1.12 0.21
N PHE A 252 -27.75 0.45 -0.60
CA PHE A 252 -26.61 1.07 -1.24
C PHE A 252 -27.02 2.21 -2.18
N LEU A 253 -28.01 1.99 -3.06
CA LEU A 253 -28.52 3.03 -3.95
C LEU A 253 -29.13 4.22 -3.20
N GLU A 254 -29.80 3.98 -2.07
CA GLU A 254 -30.27 5.05 -1.18
C GLU A 254 -29.10 5.86 -0.60
N GLY A 255 -28.01 5.19 -0.19
CA GLY A 255 -26.80 5.85 0.31
C GLY A 255 -26.14 6.76 -0.72
N LEU A 256 -26.22 6.42 -2.00
CA LEU A 256 -25.65 7.24 -3.08
C LEU A 256 -26.44 8.52 -3.38
N LYS A 257 -27.70 8.64 -2.95
CA LYS A 257 -28.54 9.83 -3.24
C LYS A 257 -27.99 11.13 -2.65
N GLY A 258 -27.16 11.05 -1.61
CA GLY A 258 -26.50 12.21 -1.01
C GLY A 258 -25.42 12.84 -1.90
N SER A 259 -24.80 12.03 -2.77
CA SER A 259 -23.62 12.42 -3.55
C SER A 259 -23.85 12.40 -5.06
N PHE A 260 -24.92 11.73 -5.53
CA PHE A 260 -25.21 11.52 -6.94
C PHE A 260 -26.67 11.83 -7.28
N THR A 261 -26.90 12.32 -8.50
CA THR A 261 -28.25 12.46 -9.04
C THR A 261 -28.82 11.08 -9.34
N ILE A 262 -29.74 10.62 -8.50
CA ILE A 262 -30.45 9.35 -8.66
C ILE A 262 -31.95 9.64 -8.74
N SER A 263 -32.66 8.86 -9.54
CA SER A 263 -34.11 8.89 -9.69
C SER A 263 -34.78 8.84 -8.32
N THR A 264 -35.76 9.70 -8.09
CA THR A 264 -36.61 9.66 -6.88
C THR A 264 -37.81 8.74 -7.05
N ASN A 265 -38.02 8.18 -8.26
CA ASN A 265 -39.16 7.33 -8.56
C ASN A 265 -38.86 5.88 -8.12
N PRO A 266 -39.53 5.35 -7.07
CA PRO A 266 -39.26 4.02 -6.55
C PRO A 266 -39.60 2.91 -7.56
N VAL A 267 -40.54 3.14 -8.47
CA VAL A 267 -40.91 2.14 -9.51
C VAL A 267 -39.76 1.96 -10.49
N VAL A 268 -39.11 3.06 -10.91
CA VAL A 268 -37.96 3.03 -11.82
C VAL A 268 -36.78 2.33 -11.16
N ILE A 269 -36.46 2.69 -9.91
CA ILE A 269 -35.38 2.04 -9.14
C ILE A 269 -35.66 0.53 -9.02
N ASN A 270 -36.85 0.14 -8.57
CA ASN A 270 -37.21 -1.27 -8.39
C ASN A 270 -37.21 -2.06 -9.71
N GLN A 271 -37.57 -1.43 -10.83
CA GLN A 271 -37.44 -2.06 -12.14
C GLN A 271 -35.97 -2.31 -12.49
N LYS A 272 -35.10 -1.31 -12.33
CA LYS A 272 -33.66 -1.44 -12.61
C LYS A 272 -32.95 -2.42 -11.71
N VAL A 273 -33.31 -2.45 -10.43
CA VAL A 273 -32.82 -3.45 -9.47
C VAL A 273 -33.23 -4.86 -9.90
N ARG A 274 -34.48 -5.09 -10.32
CA ARG A 274 -34.91 -6.42 -10.83
C ARG A 274 -34.16 -6.82 -12.10
N GLU A 275 -34.06 -5.92 -13.08
CA GLU A 275 -33.30 -6.15 -14.32
C GLU A 275 -31.83 -6.52 -14.03
N PHE A 276 -31.22 -5.86 -13.03
CA PHE A 276 -29.88 -6.14 -12.57
C PHE A 276 -29.76 -7.52 -11.92
N ILE A 277 -30.61 -7.84 -10.94
CA ILE A 277 -30.60 -9.14 -10.25
C ILE A 277 -30.81 -10.29 -11.24
N ASP A 278 -31.71 -10.13 -12.20
CA ASP A 278 -31.93 -11.13 -13.27
C ASP A 278 -30.69 -11.34 -14.14
N LYS A 279 -29.87 -10.30 -14.37
CA LYS A 279 -28.57 -10.43 -15.07
C LYS A 279 -27.55 -11.13 -14.19
N ILE A 280 -27.39 -10.71 -12.93
CA ILE A 280 -26.45 -11.33 -11.97
C ILE A 280 -26.69 -12.83 -11.81
N ASN A 281 -27.95 -13.25 -11.69
CA ASN A 281 -28.34 -14.66 -11.56
C ASN A 281 -28.05 -15.48 -12.83
N LYS A 282 -27.89 -14.85 -14.00
CA LYS A 282 -27.49 -15.54 -15.23
C LYS A 282 -25.98 -15.76 -15.31
N PHE A 283 -25.19 -14.87 -14.72
CA PHE A 283 -23.72 -15.00 -14.68
C PHE A 283 -23.27 -16.14 -13.78
N ASN A 284 -24.05 -16.43 -12.74
CA ASN A 284 -23.84 -17.57 -11.86
C ASN A 284 -25.13 -18.41 -11.81
N PRO A 285 -25.37 -19.31 -12.80
CA PRO A 285 -26.53 -20.15 -12.77
C PRO A 285 -26.52 -20.94 -11.45
N PRO A 286 -27.66 -21.06 -10.75
CA PRO A 286 -27.71 -21.85 -9.52
C PRO A 286 -27.15 -23.23 -9.85
N LEU A 287 -26.16 -23.66 -9.07
CA LEU A 287 -25.74 -25.05 -9.05
C LEU A 287 -27.03 -25.87 -8.95
N LYS A 288 -27.32 -26.68 -9.98
CA LYS A 288 -28.35 -27.72 -9.89
C LYS A 288 -28.12 -28.41 -8.55
N GLU A 289 -29.16 -28.43 -7.71
CA GLU A 289 -29.17 -29.15 -6.45
C GLU A 289 -28.37 -30.43 -6.62
N SER A 290 -27.22 -30.50 -5.92
CA SER A 290 -26.46 -31.73 -5.83
C SER A 290 -27.41 -32.77 -5.28
N ILE A 291 -27.66 -33.77 -6.11
CA ILE A 291 -28.34 -35.03 -5.84
C ILE A 291 -28.18 -35.37 -4.35
N SER A 292 -29.32 -35.53 -3.66
CA SER A 292 -29.40 -36.10 -2.33
C SER A 292 -28.54 -37.36 -2.26
N PHE A 293 -27.48 -37.35 -1.46
CA PHE A 293 -26.79 -38.57 -1.11
C PHE A 293 -27.78 -39.47 -0.36
N PRO A 294 -28.01 -40.73 -0.79
CA PRO A 294 -28.79 -41.66 0.00
C PRO A 294 -28.04 -41.96 1.29
N THR A 295 -28.73 -41.81 2.41
CA THR A 295 -28.30 -42.28 3.73
C THR A 295 -28.04 -43.78 3.63
N ILE A 296 -26.78 -44.21 3.74
CA ILE A 296 -26.44 -45.62 3.90
C ILE A 296 -26.28 -45.86 5.40
N SER A 297 -27.22 -46.64 5.92
CA SER A 297 -27.24 -47.21 7.26
C SER A 297 -26.11 -48.22 7.44
N ASP A 298 -25.59 -48.27 8.66
CA ASP A 298 -24.77 -49.36 9.19
C ASP A 298 -25.51 -50.69 9.01
N GLU A 299 -25.04 -51.56 8.11
CA GLU A 299 -25.09 -53.02 8.24
C GLU A 299 -24.36 -53.69 7.05
N ASP A 300 -23.42 -54.56 7.41
CA ASP A 300 -22.87 -55.68 6.65
C ASP A 300 -22.05 -55.42 5.36
N PHE A 301 -20.74 -55.68 5.42
CA PHE A 301 -20.18 -56.87 4.77
C PHE A 301 -18.75 -57.21 5.27
N TRP A 302 -18.63 -58.43 5.77
CA TRP A 302 -17.41 -59.19 6.13
C TRP A 302 -16.57 -59.52 4.86
N THR A 303 -15.29 -59.95 4.85
CA THR A 303 -14.56 -60.95 5.65
C THR A 303 -13.03 -60.87 5.44
N SER A 304 -12.27 -61.31 6.46
CA SER A 304 -10.80 -61.39 6.62
C SER A 304 -10.07 -62.46 5.75
N PRO A 305 -8.73 -62.69 5.90
CA PRO A 305 -8.23 -63.53 7.01
C PRO A 305 -6.92 -63.08 7.70
N SER A 306 -6.83 -63.40 8.99
CA SER A 306 -5.69 -63.24 9.91
C SER A 306 -4.51 -64.19 9.62
N PRO A 307 -3.39 -64.01 10.35
CA PRO A 307 -2.91 -65.12 11.17
C PRO A 307 -2.68 -64.75 12.65
N ASP A 308 -2.67 -65.83 13.43
CA ASP A 308 -3.03 -66.00 14.84
C ASP A 308 -1.96 -65.61 15.90
N PRO A 309 -2.34 -65.62 17.21
CA PRO A 309 -1.65 -64.94 18.32
C PRO A 309 -0.77 -65.88 19.18
N ILE A 310 -0.30 -65.36 20.34
CA ILE A 310 0.28 -66.00 21.58
C ILE A 310 1.69 -65.42 21.86
N LYS A 311 2.11 -64.91 23.05
CA LYS A 311 1.59 -64.84 24.44
C LYS A 311 2.33 -63.70 25.21
N LYS A 312 1.73 -63.27 26.32
CA LYS A 312 2.26 -62.37 27.36
C LYS A 312 3.24 -63.09 28.31
N GLU A 313 4.21 -62.34 28.85
CA GLU A 313 4.78 -62.30 30.23
C GLU A 313 6.16 -61.60 30.11
N GLU A 314 6.64 -60.67 30.94
CA GLU A 314 6.54 -60.42 32.38
C GLU A 314 7.01 -58.98 32.71
N LYS A 315 6.72 -58.48 33.92
CA LYS A 315 7.11 -57.13 34.41
C LYS A 315 8.43 -57.12 35.22
N VAL A 316 9.09 -55.94 35.18
CA VAL A 316 9.94 -55.24 36.20
C VAL A 316 11.49 -55.41 36.05
N PRO A 317 12.37 -54.40 36.31
CA PRO A 317 12.18 -53.04 36.86
C PRO A 317 12.73 -51.86 36.03
N ALA A 318 12.26 -50.66 36.40
CA ALA A 318 12.89 -49.40 36.07
C ALA A 318 14.33 -49.33 36.60
N LYS A 319 15.31 -49.09 35.71
CA LYS A 319 16.60 -48.46 36.02
C LYS A 319 17.18 -47.80 34.77
N SER A 320 17.09 -46.46 34.78
CA SER A 320 18.02 -45.49 34.18
C SER A 320 18.74 -45.89 32.88
N ILE A 321 18.10 -45.67 31.74
CA ILE A 321 18.85 -45.33 30.53
C ILE A 321 18.90 -43.81 30.48
N LYS A 322 20.10 -43.29 30.78
CA LYS A 322 20.44 -41.87 30.72
C LYS A 322 19.99 -41.33 29.36
N SER A 323 19.04 -40.40 29.39
CA SER A 323 18.72 -39.54 28.27
C SER A 323 19.97 -38.72 27.93
N PHE A 324 20.71 -39.13 26.90
CA PHE A 324 21.58 -38.19 26.20
C PHE A 324 20.67 -37.31 25.34
N LYS A 325 20.12 -36.27 25.96
CA LYS A 325 19.68 -35.07 25.25
C LYS A 325 20.95 -34.42 24.67
N LYS A 326 21.19 -34.57 23.38
CA LYS A 326 21.81 -33.50 22.60
C LYS A 326 20.66 -32.75 21.94
N LYS A 327 20.29 -31.61 22.52
CA LYS A 327 19.45 -30.62 21.84
C LYS A 327 20.32 -30.06 20.72
N GLY A 328 20.17 -30.57 19.50
CA GLY A 328 20.76 -29.93 18.34
C GLY A 328 20.19 -28.52 18.21
N SER A 329 21.03 -27.56 17.85
CA SER A 329 20.63 -26.17 17.68
C SER A 329 19.57 -26.00 16.57
N SER A 330 18.73 -24.97 16.66
CA SER A 330 17.81 -24.58 15.59
C SER A 330 18.51 -24.46 14.22
N THR A 331 19.77 -24.06 14.22
CA THR A 331 20.60 -23.91 13.02
C THR A 331 21.05 -25.27 12.45
N GLU A 332 21.40 -26.23 13.30
CA GLU A 332 21.77 -27.60 12.86
C GLU A 332 20.58 -28.29 12.19
N ARG A 333 19.39 -28.12 12.77
CA ARG A 333 18.15 -28.66 12.20
C ARG A 333 17.81 -28.04 10.85
N LEU A 334 18.14 -26.77 10.63
CA LEU A 334 17.93 -26.10 9.34
C LEU A 334 18.80 -26.74 8.26
N PHE A 335 20.09 -26.97 8.55
CA PHE A 335 20.98 -27.62 7.60
C PHE A 335 20.64 -29.10 7.39
N ASP A 336 20.20 -29.81 8.43
CA ASP A 336 19.66 -31.16 8.28
C ASP A 336 18.42 -31.16 7.36
N ASP A 337 17.52 -30.19 7.51
CA ASP A 337 16.34 -30.05 6.65
C ASP A 337 16.72 -29.70 5.21
N LEU A 338 17.76 -28.87 5.01
CA LEU A 338 18.30 -28.55 3.69
C LEU A 338 18.83 -29.81 2.99
N MET A 339 19.69 -30.58 3.68
CA MET A 339 20.29 -31.80 3.10
C MET A 339 19.24 -32.87 2.78
N ASN A 340 18.11 -32.86 3.51
CA ASN A 340 16.98 -33.76 3.27
C ASN A 340 15.91 -33.21 2.32
N ASN A 341 16.17 -32.10 1.60
CA ASN A 341 15.23 -31.45 0.68
C ASN A 341 13.87 -31.09 1.31
N LYS A 342 13.86 -30.71 2.59
CA LYS A 342 12.65 -30.30 3.32
C LYS A 342 12.43 -28.79 3.32
N LEU A 343 13.43 -28.02 2.87
CA LEU A 343 13.31 -26.58 2.67
C LEU A 343 12.76 -26.30 1.27
N LYS A 344 11.94 -25.26 1.17
CA LYS A 344 11.50 -24.75 -0.12
C LYS A 344 12.62 -23.95 -0.79
N ASP A 345 12.61 -23.91 -2.12
CA ASP A 345 13.62 -23.20 -2.92
C ASP A 345 13.76 -21.73 -2.48
N GLU A 346 12.66 -21.03 -2.17
CA GLU A 346 12.74 -19.64 -1.69
C GLU A 346 13.42 -19.49 -0.30
N GLU A 347 13.35 -20.51 0.56
CA GLU A 347 14.06 -20.48 1.86
C GLU A 347 15.57 -20.62 1.64
N VAL A 348 15.98 -21.44 0.68
CA VAL A 348 17.39 -21.65 0.35
C VAL A 348 17.98 -20.41 -0.34
N ILE A 349 17.22 -19.79 -1.24
CA ILE A 349 17.61 -18.55 -1.90
C ILE A 349 17.75 -17.39 -0.89
N MET A 350 16.94 -17.36 0.18
CA MET A 350 17.11 -16.40 1.27
C MET A 350 18.45 -16.58 2.00
N ILE A 351 18.84 -17.84 2.27
CA ILE A 351 20.14 -18.14 2.89
C ILE A 351 21.27 -17.62 1.99
N HIS A 352 21.18 -17.89 0.70
CA HIS A 352 22.16 -17.43 -0.29
C HIS A 352 22.22 -15.89 -0.37
N TYR A 353 21.08 -15.20 -0.38
CA TYR A 353 21.00 -13.73 -0.34
C TYR A 353 21.72 -13.14 0.88
N ILE A 354 21.49 -13.71 2.08
CA ILE A 354 22.14 -13.25 3.31
C ILE A 354 23.65 -13.45 3.24
N MET A 355 24.10 -14.59 2.70
CA MET A 355 25.53 -14.89 2.54
C MET A 355 26.23 -13.93 1.57
N GLU A 356 25.67 -13.70 0.39
CA GLU A 356 26.30 -12.85 -0.63
C GLU A 356 26.32 -11.37 -0.24
N THR A 357 25.24 -10.88 0.36
CA THR A 357 25.10 -9.46 0.71
C THR A 357 25.71 -9.11 2.06
N GLY A 358 26.00 -10.11 2.90
CA GLY A 358 26.40 -9.91 4.30
C GLY A 358 25.33 -9.19 5.13
N LYS A 359 24.08 -9.17 4.66
CA LYS A 359 23.00 -8.40 5.25
C LYS A 359 22.24 -9.24 6.27
N TYR A 360 22.68 -9.17 7.53
CA TYR A 360 22.05 -9.89 8.64
C TYR A 360 20.80 -9.20 9.21
N LYS A 361 20.48 -7.99 8.76
CA LYS A 361 19.30 -7.21 9.18
C LYS A 361 18.31 -7.10 8.04
N LEU A 362 17.09 -7.55 8.28
CA LEU A 362 16.06 -7.72 7.28
C LEU A 362 14.82 -6.88 7.66
N GLY A 363 14.28 -6.14 6.69
CA GLY A 363 13.08 -5.34 6.88
C GLY A 363 11.82 -6.20 7.08
N THR A 364 10.96 -5.81 8.02
CA THR A 364 9.63 -6.41 8.21
C THR A 364 8.59 -5.30 8.44
N GLY A 365 7.30 -5.65 8.48
CA GLY A 365 6.24 -4.66 8.60
C GLY A 365 6.32 -3.62 7.47
N TRP A 366 6.39 -2.33 7.80
CA TRP A 366 6.45 -1.28 6.78
C TRP A 366 7.78 -1.21 6.01
N GLN A 367 8.87 -1.79 6.53
CA GLN A 367 10.16 -1.88 5.81
C GLN A 367 10.23 -3.10 4.88
N GLU A 368 9.21 -3.98 4.91
CA GLU A 368 9.15 -5.19 4.08
C GLU A 368 9.18 -4.85 2.58
N SER A 369 8.43 -3.84 2.14
CA SER A 369 8.41 -3.43 0.73
C SER A 369 9.79 -3.01 0.22
N ASN A 370 10.54 -2.26 1.03
CA ASN A 370 11.91 -1.87 0.68
C ASN A 370 12.85 -3.08 0.64
N GLU A 371 12.67 -4.06 1.53
CA GLU A 371 13.47 -5.29 1.52
C GLU A 371 13.18 -6.14 0.28
N ILE A 372 11.90 -6.26 -0.11
CA ILE A 372 11.48 -6.96 -1.32
C ILE A 372 12.09 -6.32 -2.58
N GLU A 373 12.15 -4.99 -2.65
CA GLU A 373 12.81 -4.29 -3.76
C GLU A 373 14.31 -4.55 -3.81
N ASN A 374 15.00 -4.54 -2.67
CA ASN A 374 16.43 -4.88 -2.60
C ASN A 374 16.70 -6.31 -3.05
N ILE A 375 15.87 -7.25 -2.58
CA ILE A 375 15.95 -8.65 -2.98
C ILE A 375 15.71 -8.79 -4.47
N ARG A 376 14.66 -8.17 -5.02
CA ARG A 376 14.38 -8.22 -6.46
C ARG A 376 15.55 -7.69 -7.28
N ALA A 377 16.14 -6.57 -6.89
CA ALA A 377 17.32 -6.04 -7.57
C ALA A 377 18.51 -7.01 -7.51
N TRP A 378 18.75 -7.66 -6.37
CA TRP A 378 19.76 -8.70 -6.24
C TRP A 378 19.47 -9.94 -7.09
N GLN A 379 18.20 -10.39 -7.15
CA GLN A 379 17.78 -11.50 -8.00
C GLN A 379 17.98 -11.18 -9.49
N ASP A 380 17.66 -9.95 -9.91
CA ASP A 380 17.84 -9.50 -11.30
C ASP A 380 19.33 -9.46 -11.69
N VAL A 381 20.21 -8.97 -10.80
CA VAL A 381 21.66 -8.92 -11.03
C VAL A 381 22.26 -10.33 -11.18
N ASN A 382 21.77 -11.28 -10.39
CA ASN A 382 22.23 -12.67 -10.40
C ASN A 382 21.46 -13.57 -11.37
N GLY A 383 20.53 -13.03 -12.16
CA GLY A 383 19.76 -13.79 -13.14
C GLY A 383 18.81 -14.82 -12.53
N LEU A 384 18.35 -14.61 -11.30
CA LEU A 384 17.47 -15.54 -10.56
C LEU A 384 15.98 -15.23 -10.79
N SER A 385 15.15 -16.26 -10.74
CA SER A 385 13.70 -16.11 -10.73
C SER A 385 13.23 -15.36 -9.48
N ASN A 386 12.15 -14.58 -9.59
CA ASN A 386 11.65 -13.72 -8.51
C ASN A 386 10.98 -14.45 -7.33
N ILE A 387 11.26 -15.74 -7.14
CA ILE A 387 10.57 -16.59 -6.16
C ILE A 387 10.77 -16.14 -4.71
N LEU A 388 11.96 -15.63 -4.35
CA LEU A 388 12.23 -15.08 -3.01
C LEU A 388 11.51 -13.75 -2.80
N SER A 389 11.63 -12.79 -3.72
CA SER A 389 10.94 -11.49 -3.59
C SER A 389 9.41 -11.64 -3.53
N PHE A 390 8.82 -12.60 -4.24
CA PHE A 390 7.38 -12.91 -4.14
C PHE A 390 6.96 -13.57 -2.83
N ASN A 391 7.85 -14.33 -2.18
CA ASN A 391 7.53 -15.12 -0.98
C ASN A 391 8.26 -14.65 0.28
N TYR A 392 8.88 -13.47 0.25
CA TYR A 392 9.76 -12.96 1.30
C TYR A 392 9.11 -13.01 2.70
N ALA A 393 7.89 -12.49 2.84
CA ALA A 393 7.15 -12.52 4.11
C ALA A 393 6.95 -13.95 4.64
N GLY A 394 6.64 -14.89 3.74
CA GLY A 394 6.46 -16.29 4.07
C GLY A 394 7.77 -16.97 4.50
N VAL A 395 8.90 -16.60 3.89
CA VAL A 395 10.23 -17.09 4.27
C VAL A 395 10.62 -16.52 5.63
N LEU A 396 10.44 -15.22 5.85
CA LEU A 396 10.77 -14.55 7.10
C LEU A 396 9.99 -15.15 8.28
N ARG A 397 8.71 -15.45 8.08
CA ARG A 397 7.89 -16.15 9.09
C ARG A 397 8.40 -17.56 9.39
N ARG A 398 8.86 -18.31 8.38
CA ARG A 398 9.44 -19.64 8.62
C ARG A 398 10.75 -19.56 9.39
N PHE A 399 11.55 -18.54 9.12
CA PHE A 399 12.77 -18.25 9.88
C PHE A 399 12.44 -17.91 11.34
N GLU A 400 11.41 -17.08 11.57
CA GLU A 400 10.90 -16.77 12.91
C GLU A 400 10.40 -18.03 13.64
N MET A 401 9.59 -18.87 12.99
CA MET A 401 9.10 -20.13 13.57
C MET A 401 10.22 -21.11 13.93
N ARG A 402 11.31 -21.10 13.16
CA ARG A 402 12.53 -21.87 13.44
C ARG A 402 13.44 -21.20 14.48
N LYS A 403 13.08 -19.99 14.93
CA LYS A 403 13.86 -19.16 15.87
C LYS A 403 15.24 -18.79 15.31
N LEU A 404 15.30 -18.45 14.03
CA LEU A 404 16.51 -18.03 13.32
C LEU A 404 16.64 -16.50 13.24
N THR A 405 15.61 -15.77 13.65
CA THR A 405 15.56 -14.31 13.65
C THR A 405 15.07 -13.78 15.00
N GLU A 406 15.49 -12.58 15.35
CA GLU A 406 14.99 -11.81 16.49
C GLU A 406 14.67 -10.37 16.10
N VAL A 407 13.74 -9.72 16.80
CA VAL A 407 13.35 -8.33 16.51
C VAL A 407 14.48 -7.39 16.93
N SER A 408 15.03 -6.64 15.98
CA SER A 408 16.13 -5.70 16.22
C SER A 408 15.67 -4.24 16.31
N ASP A 409 14.54 -3.88 15.69
CA ASP A 409 13.98 -2.54 15.78
C ASP A 409 12.45 -2.55 15.66
N THR A 410 11.82 -1.58 16.33
CA THR A 410 10.35 -1.44 16.41
C THR A 410 9.91 -0.02 16.08
N THR A 411 8.64 0.13 15.77
CA THR A 411 7.99 1.44 15.61
C THR A 411 7.67 2.07 16.97
N SER A 412 7.27 3.34 16.97
CA SER A 412 6.77 4.03 18.18
C SER A 412 5.56 3.34 18.84
N HIS A 413 4.86 2.48 18.09
CA HIS A 413 3.72 1.70 18.56
C HIS A 413 4.10 0.25 18.92
N GLY A 414 5.39 -0.11 18.93
CA GLY A 414 5.88 -1.44 19.31
C GLY A 414 5.83 -2.50 18.22
N ASN A 415 5.34 -2.18 17.01
CA ASN A 415 5.34 -3.13 15.89
C ASN A 415 6.78 -3.35 15.37
N PRO A 416 7.23 -4.60 15.16
CA PRO A 416 8.52 -4.89 14.53
C PRO A 416 8.63 -4.25 13.15
N LYS A 417 9.76 -3.62 12.87
CA LYS A 417 10.09 -3.08 11.54
C LYS A 417 11.41 -3.63 10.99
N GLU A 418 12.26 -4.16 11.87
CA GLU A 418 13.52 -4.82 11.49
C GLU A 418 13.68 -6.08 12.33
N VAL A 419 14.12 -7.16 11.70
CA VAL A 419 14.59 -8.36 12.36
C VAL A 419 16.05 -8.61 12.01
N THR A 420 16.81 -9.18 12.94
CA THR A 420 18.19 -9.60 12.73
C THR A 420 18.29 -11.11 12.76
N ILE A 421 19.18 -11.68 11.94
CA ILE A 421 19.58 -13.08 12.02
C ILE A 421 20.25 -13.32 13.38
N ILE A 422 19.96 -14.42 14.05
CA ILE A 422 20.59 -14.74 15.35
C ILE A 422 22.10 -14.99 15.19
N GLU A 423 22.89 -14.60 16.19
CA GLU A 423 24.36 -14.69 16.17
C GLU A 423 24.87 -16.11 15.84
N GLU A 424 24.27 -17.13 16.43
CA GLU A 424 24.62 -18.54 16.15
C GLU A 424 24.43 -18.92 14.68
N PHE A 425 23.41 -18.37 14.01
CA PHE A 425 23.20 -18.65 12.61
C PHE A 425 24.19 -17.86 11.74
N GLN A 426 24.50 -16.62 12.09
CA GLN A 426 25.53 -15.82 11.40
C GLN A 426 26.90 -16.51 11.43
N GLU A 427 27.34 -16.98 12.60
CA GLU A 427 28.62 -17.69 12.74
C GLU A 427 28.71 -18.92 11.82
N LYS A 428 27.61 -19.67 11.70
CA LYS A 428 27.56 -20.85 10.83
C LYS A 428 27.52 -20.52 9.35
N LEU A 429 26.99 -19.36 8.96
CA LEU A 429 27.01 -18.92 7.56
C LEU A 429 28.41 -18.48 7.12
N LEU A 430 29.28 -18.09 8.04
CA LEU A 430 30.67 -17.72 7.77
C LEU A 430 31.59 -18.93 7.55
N ASP A 431 31.26 -20.09 8.10
CA ASP A 431 32.05 -21.33 8.03
C ASP A 431 31.16 -22.53 7.70
N LEU A 432 30.64 -22.54 6.47
CA LEU A 432 29.75 -23.60 5.98
C LEU A 432 30.54 -24.82 5.51
N PRO A 433 30.09 -26.06 5.83
CA PRO A 433 30.63 -27.26 5.21
C PRO A 433 30.41 -27.24 3.68
N GLU A 434 31.42 -27.67 2.91
CA GLU A 434 31.41 -27.68 1.44
C GLU A 434 30.19 -28.43 0.86
N GLU A 435 29.72 -29.50 1.52
CA GLU A 435 28.52 -30.24 1.12
C GLU A 435 27.24 -29.38 1.20
N VAL A 436 27.14 -28.51 2.22
CA VAL A 436 25.99 -27.62 2.43
C VAL A 436 26.02 -26.49 1.43
N GLU A 437 27.20 -25.90 1.19
CA GLU A 437 27.39 -24.84 0.20
C GLU A 437 27.03 -25.32 -1.22
N ASN A 438 27.53 -26.49 -1.61
CA ASN A 438 27.19 -27.11 -2.90
C ASN A 438 25.68 -27.34 -3.03
N LYS A 439 24.99 -27.72 -1.95
CA LYS A 439 23.55 -27.93 -1.98
C LYS A 439 22.77 -26.62 -2.16
N ILE A 440 23.23 -25.53 -1.55
CA ILE A 440 22.66 -24.20 -1.75
C ILE A 440 22.83 -23.77 -3.21
N ILE A 441 24.04 -23.90 -3.76
CA ILE A 441 24.34 -23.56 -5.17
C ILE A 441 23.50 -24.38 -6.14
N GLU A 442 23.30 -25.69 -5.89
CA GLU A 442 22.43 -26.55 -6.72
C GLU A 442 21.00 -26.00 -6.81
N VAL A 443 20.42 -25.60 -5.67
CA VAL A 443 19.05 -25.05 -5.61
C VAL A 443 18.97 -23.67 -6.25
N VAL A 444 20.00 -22.83 -6.07
CA VAL A 444 20.09 -21.51 -6.70
C VAL A 444 20.16 -21.66 -8.22
N SER A 445 21.04 -22.54 -8.72
CA SER A 445 21.21 -22.80 -10.16
C SER A 445 19.93 -23.32 -10.82
N LYS A 446 19.13 -24.12 -10.11
CA LYS A 446 17.82 -24.59 -10.57
C LYS A 446 16.80 -23.46 -10.76
N ASN A 447 17.02 -22.33 -10.11
CA ASN A 447 16.12 -21.17 -10.10
C ASN A 447 16.69 -19.97 -10.89
N GLU A 448 17.75 -20.15 -11.67
CA GLU A 448 18.22 -19.19 -12.68
C GLU A 448 17.24 -19.09 -13.85
N ASN A 449 17.16 -17.91 -14.48
CA ASN A 449 16.25 -17.59 -15.59
C ASN A 449 16.80 -17.98 -16.97
#